data_AF-A0A1H4DJ76-F1
#
_entry.id   AF-A0A1H4DJ76-F1
#
_cell.length_a   1.000
_cell.length_b   1.000
_cell.length_c   1.000
_cell.angle_alpha   90.00
_cell.angle_beta   90.00
_cell.angle_gamma   90.00
#
_symmetry.space_group_name_H-M   'P 1'
#
loop_
_entity.id
_entity.type
_entity.pdbx_description
1 polymer ?
#
loop_
_entity_poly.entity_id
_entity_poly.type
_entity_poly.pdbx_seq_one_letter_code
_entity_poly.pdbx_strand_id
1 'polypeptide(L)'
;MLSNAWKDNEYNQIVGDVNALSMFEDETFDIIICHNVLEYIDDKETAVKALTRVLKKKGVLSIAKHNRVGRVIVSTLKFHI
;
A
#
# COMPACT_ATOMS: atom_id res chain seq x y z
N MET A 1 -11.55 10.59 -15.24
CA MET A 1 -10.12 10.91 -14.99
C MET A 1 -9.32 9.66 -15.27
N LEU A 2 -8.49 9.65 -16.31
CA LEU A 2 -7.45 8.67 -16.70
C LEU A 2 -7.00 8.92 -18.18
N SER A 3 -7.24 10.12 -18.73
CA SER A 3 -6.93 10.42 -20.14
C SER A 3 -5.44 10.36 -20.48
N ASN A 4 -4.58 10.43 -19.45
CA ASN A 4 -3.11 10.44 -19.58
C ASN A 4 -2.45 9.18 -18.97
N ALA A 5 -3.20 8.09 -18.79
CA ALA A 5 -2.60 6.84 -18.30
C ALA A 5 -1.61 6.30 -19.34
N TRP A 6 -0.37 6.01 -18.92
CA TRP A 6 0.61 5.34 -19.76
C TRP A 6 0.10 3.94 -20.10
N LYS A 7 -0.02 3.64 -21.39
CA LYS A 7 -0.54 2.36 -21.91
C LYS A 7 0.56 1.45 -22.46
N ASP A 8 1.82 1.86 -22.32
CA ASP A 8 2.96 1.17 -22.94
C ASP A 8 3.29 -0.17 -22.27
N ASN A 9 2.64 -0.48 -21.14
CA ASN A 9 2.77 -1.75 -20.42
C ASN A 9 1.40 -2.33 -20.08
N GLU A 10 1.32 -3.65 -20.01
CA GLU A 10 0.13 -4.35 -19.53
C GLU A 10 -0.09 -4.05 -18.05
N TYR A 11 -1.31 -3.64 -17.70
CA TYR A 11 -1.71 -3.46 -16.32
C TYR A 11 -3.17 -3.87 -16.15
N ASN A 12 -3.47 -4.44 -14.98
CA ASN A 12 -4.83 -4.75 -14.56
C ASN A 12 -5.18 -3.86 -13.36
N GLN A 13 -6.27 -3.12 -13.47
CA GLN A 13 -6.79 -2.31 -12.38
C GLN A 13 -8.00 -2.99 -11.77
N ILE A 14 -7.97 -3.17 -10.45
CA ILE A 14 -9.07 -3.74 -9.69
C ILE A 14 -9.65 -2.64 -8.81
N VAL A 15 -10.96 -2.46 -8.86
CA VAL A 15 -11.69 -1.52 -7.99
C VAL A 15 -12.28 -2.32 -6.83
N GLY A 16 -11.84 -2.02 -5.61
CA GLY A 16 -12.26 -2.71 -4.40
C GLY A 16 -11.45 -2.30 -3.18
N ASP A 17 -11.70 -2.96 -2.06
CA ASP A 17 -10.93 -2.82 -0.83
C ASP A 17 -9.93 -3.99 -0.67
N VAL A 18 -9.35 -4.13 0.52
CA VAL A 18 -8.37 -5.19 0.82
C VAL A 18 -8.94 -6.62 0.65
N ASN A 19 -10.27 -6.79 0.72
CA ASN A 19 -10.92 -8.08 0.50
C ASN A 19 -10.79 -8.55 -0.95
N ALA A 20 -10.58 -7.63 -1.90
CA ALA A 20 -10.31 -8.01 -3.29
C ALA A 20 -9.06 -8.91 -3.41
N LEU A 21 -8.12 -8.86 -2.45
CA LEU A 21 -6.95 -9.74 -2.44
C LEU A 21 -7.33 -11.23 -2.35
N SER A 22 -8.52 -11.58 -1.85
CA SER A 22 -9.01 -12.96 -1.76
C SER A 22 -9.14 -13.67 -3.11
N MET A 23 -9.22 -12.92 -4.22
CA MET A 23 -9.26 -13.50 -5.57
C MET A 23 -7.91 -14.05 -6.04
N PHE A 24 -6.82 -13.69 -5.35
CA PHE A 24 -5.47 -14.15 -5.66
C PHE A 24 -5.09 -15.31 -4.75
N GLU A 25 -4.39 -16.28 -5.33
CA GLU A 25 -3.79 -17.40 -4.61
C GLU A 25 -2.68 -16.91 -3.68
N ASP A 26 -2.34 -17.76 -2.71
CA ASP A 26 -1.18 -17.52 -1.85
C ASP A 26 0.10 -17.46 -2.70
N GLU A 27 1.08 -16.67 -2.28
CA GLU A 27 2.38 -16.59 -2.96
C GLU A 27 2.30 -16.20 -4.46
N THR A 28 1.37 -15.31 -4.83
CA THR A 28 1.18 -14.84 -6.21
C THR A 28 2.22 -13.80 -6.64
N PHE A 29 2.52 -12.82 -5.79
CA PHE A 29 3.29 -11.64 -6.19
C PHE A 29 4.74 -11.70 -5.69
N ASP A 30 5.67 -11.31 -6.56
CA ASP A 30 7.10 -11.15 -6.22
C ASP A 30 7.36 -9.84 -5.47
N ILE A 31 6.63 -8.77 -5.83
CA ILE A 31 6.77 -7.45 -5.24
C ILE A 31 5.39 -6.86 -5.01
N ILE A 32 5.18 -6.30 -3.81
CA ILE A 32 3.98 -5.55 -3.46
C ILE A 32 4.41 -4.15 -3.02
N ILE A 33 3.78 -3.11 -3.58
CA ILE A 33 4.04 -1.71 -3.23
C ILE A 33 2.77 -1.17 -2.55
N CYS A 34 2.87 -0.84 -1.26
CA CYS A 34 1.77 -0.29 -0.47
C CYS A 34 2.18 1.06 0.13
N HIS A 35 1.96 2.14 -0.62
CA HIS A 35 2.43 3.48 -0.26
C HIS A 35 1.26 4.41 0.08
N ASN A 36 1.32 5.03 1.25
CA ASN A 36 0.36 5.99 1.80
C ASN A 36 -1.09 5.46 1.91
N VAL A 37 -1.30 4.14 1.90
CA VAL A 37 -2.63 3.53 2.04
C VAL A 37 -2.92 3.07 3.47
N LEU A 38 -1.94 2.42 4.13
CA LEU A 38 -2.13 1.78 5.45
C LEU A 38 -2.62 2.70 6.57
N GLU A 39 -2.43 4.01 6.43
CA GLU A 39 -2.90 4.99 7.42
C GLU A 39 -4.41 5.21 7.45
N TYR A 40 -5.09 4.86 6.36
CA TYR A 40 -6.55 4.98 6.23
C TYR A 40 -7.28 3.66 6.52
N ILE A 41 -6.54 2.58 6.77
CA ILE A 41 -7.12 1.27 7.09
C ILE A 41 -7.31 1.19 8.61
N ASP A 42 -8.52 0.88 9.07
CA ASP A 42 -8.81 0.69 10.49
C ASP A 42 -8.07 -0.53 11.04
N ASP A 43 -8.36 -1.71 10.48
CA ASP A 43 -7.69 -2.98 10.82
C ASP A 43 -6.46 -3.24 9.94
N LYS A 44 -5.34 -2.65 10.37
CA LYS A 44 -4.05 -2.78 9.70
C LYS A 44 -3.50 -4.20 9.76
N GLU A 45 -3.82 -4.94 10.82
CA GLU A 45 -3.30 -6.29 11.00
C GLU A 45 -3.89 -7.24 9.96
N THR A 46 -5.22 -7.19 9.78
CA THR A 46 -5.90 -7.96 8.73
C THR A 46 -5.39 -7.58 7.34
N ALA A 47 -5.19 -6.29 7.08
CA ALA A 47 -4.67 -5.86 5.78
C ALA A 47 -3.24 -6.34 5.52
N VAL A 48 -2.34 -6.23 6.50
CA VAL A 48 -0.97 -6.73 6.38
C VAL A 48 -0.97 -8.25 6.20
N LYS A 49 -1.80 -9.00 6.95
CA LYS A 49 -1.95 -10.45 6.79
C LYS A 49 -2.39 -10.83 5.36
N ALA A 50 -3.37 -10.12 4.81
CA ALA A 50 -3.84 -10.35 3.44
C ALA A 50 -2.74 -10.07 2.40
N LEU A 51 -1.96 -9.00 2.58
CA LEU A 51 -0.82 -8.67 1.72
C LEU A 51 0.31 -9.71 1.83
N THR A 52 0.63 -10.17 3.04
CA THR A 52 1.67 -11.19 3.24
C THR A 52 1.28 -12.55 2.69
N ARG A 53 -0.02 -12.90 2.71
CA ARG A 53 -0.52 -14.16 2.16
C ARG A 53 -0.25 -14.27 0.66
N VAL A 54 -0.53 -13.20 -0.09
CA VAL A 54 -0.35 -13.19 -1.55
C VAL A 54 1.09 -12.89 -1.97
N LEU A 55 1.98 -12.59 -1.02
CA LEU A 55 3.41 -12.39 -1.28
C LEU A 55 4.16 -13.72 -1.26
N LYS A 56 5.02 -13.96 -2.25
CA LYS A 56 5.91 -15.13 -2.25
C LYS A 56 6.84 -15.14 -1.03
N LYS A 57 7.30 -16.32 -0.60
CA LYS A 57 8.24 -16.47 0.55
C LYS A 57 9.53 -15.63 0.46
N LYS A 58 9.97 -15.29 -0.76
CA LYS A 58 11.13 -14.42 -1.04
C LYS A 58 10.74 -13.09 -1.67
N GLY A 59 9.44 -12.79 -1.72
CA GLY A 59 8.92 -11.55 -2.25
C GLY A 59 9.21 -10.37 -1.34
N VAL A 60 9.09 -9.17 -1.88
CA VAL A 60 9.33 -7.92 -1.17
C VAL A 60 8.05 -7.13 -1.02
N LEU A 61 7.70 -6.77 0.22
CA LEU A 61 6.63 -5.83 0.53
C LEU A 61 7.23 -4.46 0.85
N SER A 62 7.11 -3.52 -0.07
CA SER A 62 7.54 -2.13 0.09
C SER A 62 6.41 -1.30 0.70
N ILE A 63 6.60 -0.84 1.94
CA ILE A 63 5.63 0.00 2.65
C ILE A 63 6.18 1.41 2.83
N ALA A 64 5.42 2.40 2.37
CA ALA A 64 5.60 3.79 2.75
C ALA A 64 4.33 4.27 3.45
N LYS A 65 4.46 4.89 4.61
CA LYS A 65 3.31 5.36 5.40
C LYS A 65 3.69 6.63 6.12
N HIS A 66 2.76 7.57 6.28
CA HIS A 66 3.06 8.80 7.00
C HIS A 66 3.41 8.51 8.46
N ASN A 67 4.63 8.83 8.86
CA ASN A 67 5.06 8.71 10.25
C ASN A 67 4.37 9.81 11.08
N ARG A 68 3.54 9.41 12.05
CA ARG A 68 2.81 10.35 12.91
C ARG A 68 3.78 11.21 13.74
N VAL A 69 4.91 10.63 14.17
CA VAL A 69 5.97 11.35 14.88
C VAL A 69 6.63 12.39 13.98
N GLY A 70 6.91 12.04 12.72
CA GLY A 70 7.44 12.97 11.73
C GLY A 70 6.48 14.14 11.44
N ARG A 71 5.16 13.89 11.37
CA ARG A 71 4.16 14.97 11.22
C ARG A 71 4.14 15.92 12.41
N VAL A 72 4.24 15.41 13.64
CA VAL A 72 4.27 16.24 14.86
C VAL A 72 5.53 17.10 14.91
N ILE A 73 6.70 16.53 14.58
CA ILE A 73 7.97 17.27 14.57
C ILE A 73 7.95 18.40 13.52
N VAL A 74 7.46 18.12 12.30
CA VAL A 74 7.32 19.14 11.26
C VAL A 74 6.31 20.23 11.67
N SER A 75 5.20 19.87 12.32
CA SER A 75 4.25 20.88 12.79
C SER A 75 4.85 21.76 13.89
N THR A 76 5.64 21.22 14.81
CA THR A 76 6.25 21.99 15.90
C THR A 76 7.38 22.91 15.42
N LEU A 77 8.18 22.47 14.44
CA LEU A 77 9.26 23.30 13.87
C LEU A 77 8.73 24.50 13.09
N LYS A 78 7.55 24.39 12.46
CA LYS A 78 6.90 25.52 11.76
C LYS A 78 6.41 26.64 12.67
N PHE A 79 6.24 26.41 13.96
CA PHE A 79 5.86 27.46 14.93
C PHE A 79 7.05 28.28 15.45
N HIS A 80 8.29 27.89 15.13
CA HIS A 80 9.51 28.51 15.65
C HIS A 80 10.35 29.21 14.55
N ILE A 81 9.76 29.45 13.37
CA ILE A 81 10.35 30.22 12.27
C ILE A 81 9.37 31.27 11.80
#